data_AF-A0ABD5GPI7-F1
#
_entry.id   AF-A0ABD5GPI7-F1
#
_cell.length_a   1.000
_cell.length_b   1.000
_cell.length_c   1.000
_cell.angle_alpha   90.00
_cell.angle_beta   90.00
_cell.angle_gamma   90.00
#
_symmetry.space_group_name_H-M   'P 1'
#
loop_
_entity.id
_entity.type
_entity.pdbx_description
1 polymer ?
#
loop_
_entity_poly.entity_id
_entity_poly.type
_entity_poly.pdbx_seq_one_letter_code
_entity_poly.pdbx_strand_id
1 'polypeptide(L)'
;MENEKITIESFIECSETLYLNILGTKFYESEELLTDRTSLQNSKEVFLKRLEKRLDKSTNIFEKFIISYSFVTGNYFSNPNIGQYKGKSGKRFNDFVDIVIDSAIELSSFLIENNVQYSLNQQILEALLETPIKSTQKIGEINDKFLDWIELVEIEDAMEDEIFISKYSFLVFLLKHLLESKKFKNKEKLQTKIDNLIKLVSFQKQIKEKKPLSLESKNEFIFSEAYYLKIKYMQKKVNISEEKNVALELAETYEWLGNERSSIQSDINQRISILHYKKAVEIYNKYGLKDSLSSAKRKLDELKAKDFEEHSQPIGRAGIGQSEELTRLMDNFKCLNIIQKIIYICTQTTIFTKDMIKQNRIKAQEINLFYDRFSHSILNTNGQTIYTNETEEDKESLALYDSIGAFIQVIYPFLQVIFYENRTKEEGVDFGDLLNTLPSELEERKYLFQRSFDLFLIGDYICALHLLVPQVENWFRKETYRKGGQTSNIAKDVSKESAKTLTPIFELEELMNFLGEEYHWIFNQIMVREPMNLRNKIAHGLELNDNGFGLYFILLVLKLLIVKSKENESESY
;
A
#
# COMPACT_ATOMS: atom_id res chain seq x y z
N MET A 1 16.24 -11.83 25.36
CA MET A 1 15.23 -12.34 26.31
C MET A 1 14.62 -13.65 25.82
N GLU A 2 15.40 -14.72 25.78
CA GLU A 2 14.88 -16.08 25.62
C GLU A 2 14.95 -16.75 27.01
N ASN A 3 13.78 -17.07 27.58
CA ASN A 3 13.57 -17.79 28.84
C ASN A 3 13.87 -17.09 30.18
N GLU A 4 14.20 -15.80 30.21
CA GLU A 4 14.23 -15.04 31.46
C GLU A 4 12.83 -14.57 31.87
N LYS A 5 12.50 -14.75 33.14
CA LYS A 5 11.25 -14.29 33.75
C LYS A 5 11.21 -12.76 33.61
N ILE A 6 10.36 -12.22 32.73
CA ILE A 6 10.23 -10.77 32.50
C ILE A 6 9.96 -10.08 33.84
N THR A 7 10.94 -9.37 34.39
CA THR A 7 10.77 -8.55 35.61
C THR A 7 10.75 -7.07 35.25
N ILE A 8 10.33 -6.23 36.19
CA ILE A 8 10.29 -4.79 35.95
C ILE A 8 11.70 -4.21 35.74
N GLU A 9 12.70 -4.78 36.44
CA GLU A 9 14.11 -4.40 36.31
C GLU A 9 14.69 -4.73 34.93
N SER A 10 14.23 -5.84 34.31
CA SER A 10 14.70 -6.22 32.96
C SER A 10 14.36 -5.19 31.88
N PHE A 11 13.41 -4.27 32.13
CA PHE A 11 13.10 -3.19 31.19
C PHE A 11 14.15 -2.09 31.17
N ILE A 12 14.86 -1.87 32.29
CA ILE A 12 15.96 -0.91 32.39
C ILE A 12 17.20 -1.45 31.68
N GLU A 13 17.50 -2.74 31.89
CA GLU A 13 18.69 -3.39 31.35
C GLU A 13 18.59 -3.67 29.83
N CYS A 14 17.39 -3.56 29.26
CA CYS A 14 17.16 -3.81 27.85
C CYS A 14 17.54 -2.61 26.99
N SER A 15 18.56 -2.79 26.15
CA SER A 15 19.02 -1.79 25.17
C SER A 15 18.12 -1.70 23.93
N GLU A 16 17.23 -2.66 23.72
CA GLU A 16 16.31 -2.70 22.58
C GLU A 16 14.94 -2.12 22.96
N THR A 17 14.28 -1.47 22.01
CA THR A 17 12.89 -1.02 22.19
C THR A 17 11.95 -2.22 22.28
N LEU A 18 11.17 -2.28 23.36
CA LEU A 18 10.23 -3.36 23.63
C LEU A 18 8.80 -3.05 23.16
N TYR A 19 8.05 -4.11 22.86
CA TYR A 19 6.67 -4.03 22.36
C TYR A 19 5.76 -4.95 23.16
N LEU A 20 4.63 -4.41 23.64
CA LEU A 20 3.70 -5.08 24.53
C LEU A 20 3.17 -6.37 23.90
N ASN A 21 2.88 -6.33 22.60
CA ASN A 21 2.31 -7.46 21.88
C ASN A 21 3.26 -8.66 21.85
N ILE A 22 4.54 -8.40 21.62
CA ILE A 22 5.59 -9.42 21.56
C ILE A 22 5.80 -10.02 22.95
N LEU A 23 5.91 -9.16 23.97
CA LEU A 23 6.10 -9.60 25.36
C LEU A 23 4.89 -10.39 25.87
N GLY A 24 3.67 -9.94 25.57
CA GLY A 24 2.43 -10.61 25.92
C GLY A 24 2.32 -11.99 25.26
N THR A 25 2.57 -12.09 23.95
CA THR A 25 2.56 -13.39 23.25
C THR A 25 3.62 -14.34 23.81
N LYS A 26 4.87 -13.90 23.98
CA LYS A 26 5.94 -14.72 24.56
C LYS A 26 5.60 -15.20 25.97
N PHE A 27 4.96 -14.36 26.78
CA PHE A 27 4.50 -14.73 28.12
C PHE A 27 3.56 -15.95 28.07
N TYR A 28 2.62 -15.99 27.13
CA TYR A 28 1.69 -17.11 26.98
C TYR A 28 2.24 -18.31 26.20
N GLU A 29 3.23 -18.12 25.33
CA GLU A 29 3.96 -19.21 24.66
C GLU A 29 4.86 -19.99 25.63
N SER A 30 5.44 -19.30 26.62
CA SER A 30 6.29 -19.92 27.65
C SER A 30 5.52 -20.79 28.65
N GLU A 31 4.20 -20.62 28.77
CA GLU A 31 3.36 -21.54 29.53
C GLU A 31 3.03 -22.74 28.64
N GLU A 32 3.68 -23.89 28.89
CA GLU A 32 3.41 -25.19 28.26
C GLU A 32 1.91 -25.58 28.33
N LEU A 33 1.11 -25.07 27.40
CA LEU A 33 -0.34 -25.29 27.30
C LEU A 33 -0.73 -26.11 26.07
N LEU A 34 0.24 -26.70 25.38
CA LEU A 34 0.04 -27.43 24.13
C LEU A 34 0.24 -28.95 24.23
N THR A 35 0.58 -29.51 25.39
CA THR A 35 0.91 -30.94 25.49
C THR A 35 -0.29 -31.89 25.65
N ASP A 36 -1.53 -31.41 25.75
CA ASP A 36 -2.67 -32.35 25.78
C ASP A 36 -3.89 -31.88 24.97
N ARG A 37 -3.92 -32.29 23.70
CA ARG A 37 -4.99 -32.01 22.73
C ARG A 37 -6.29 -32.81 22.98
N THR A 38 -6.48 -33.49 24.12
CA THR A 38 -7.59 -34.43 24.31
C THR A 38 -8.74 -34.00 25.23
N SER A 39 -8.75 -32.79 25.82
CA SER A 39 -9.85 -32.40 26.74
C SER A 39 -10.37 -30.95 26.56
N LEU A 40 -10.87 -30.62 25.37
CA LEU A 40 -11.25 -29.23 25.00
C LEU A 40 -12.46 -28.60 25.73
N GLN A 41 -13.15 -29.30 26.64
CA GLN A 41 -14.20 -28.70 27.49
C GLN A 41 -13.81 -28.54 28.96
N ASN A 42 -12.91 -29.37 29.50
CA ASN A 42 -12.41 -29.27 30.87
C ASN A 42 -11.13 -28.41 30.99
N SER A 43 -10.41 -28.18 29.90
CA SER A 43 -9.13 -27.45 29.90
C SER A 43 -9.28 -25.93 30.11
N LYS A 44 -10.36 -25.32 29.61
CA LYS A 44 -10.58 -23.86 29.68
C LYS A 44 -10.77 -23.35 31.11
N GLU A 45 -11.66 -23.97 31.90
CA GLU A 45 -11.91 -23.55 33.28
C GLU A 45 -10.70 -23.80 34.18
N VAL A 46 -9.98 -24.91 33.96
CA VAL A 46 -8.75 -25.23 34.70
C VAL A 46 -7.66 -24.22 34.39
N PHE A 47 -7.49 -23.84 33.13
CA PHE A 47 -6.53 -22.81 32.70
C PHE A 47 -6.87 -21.44 33.31
N LEU A 48 -8.12 -20.99 33.20
CA LEU A 48 -8.54 -19.70 33.76
C LEU A 48 -8.37 -19.68 35.29
N LYS A 49 -8.72 -20.76 36.00
CA LYS A 49 -8.47 -20.88 37.46
C LYS A 49 -6.98 -20.87 37.81
N ARG A 50 -6.13 -21.49 36.99
CA ARG A 50 -4.67 -21.47 37.18
C ARG A 50 -4.11 -20.05 37.01
N LEU A 51 -4.54 -19.33 35.98
CA LEU A 51 -4.17 -17.94 35.75
C LEU A 51 -4.69 -17.02 36.86
N GLU A 52 -5.93 -17.19 37.32
CA GLU A 52 -6.47 -16.41 38.45
C GLU A 52 -5.62 -16.64 39.72
N LYS A 53 -5.30 -17.90 40.05
CA LYS A 53 -4.45 -18.24 41.19
C LYS A 53 -3.03 -17.68 41.05
N ARG A 54 -2.51 -17.60 39.82
CA ARG A 54 -1.21 -17.02 39.51
C ARG A 54 -1.25 -15.49 39.69
N LEU A 55 -2.27 -14.84 39.16
CA LEU A 55 -2.54 -13.42 39.35
C LEU A 55 -2.60 -13.04 40.84
N ASP A 56 -3.38 -13.79 41.63
CA ASP A 56 -3.56 -13.53 43.07
C ASP A 56 -2.26 -13.70 43.88
N LYS A 57 -1.31 -14.50 43.38
CA LYS A 57 -0.03 -14.76 44.03
C LYS A 57 1.13 -13.93 43.47
N SER A 58 0.97 -13.36 42.29
CA SER A 58 2.07 -12.66 41.62
C SER A 58 2.38 -11.36 42.36
N THR A 59 3.67 -11.09 42.52
CA THR A 59 4.19 -9.78 42.94
C THR A 59 4.72 -8.98 41.75
N ASN A 60 4.76 -9.58 40.56
CA ASN A 60 5.27 -8.96 39.35
C ASN A 60 4.16 -8.14 38.70
N ILE A 61 4.38 -6.83 38.60
CA ILE A 61 3.38 -5.87 38.14
C ILE A 61 3.08 -6.05 36.64
N PHE A 62 4.09 -6.36 35.82
CA PHE A 62 3.90 -6.64 34.40
C PHE A 62 3.05 -7.91 34.18
N GLU A 63 3.33 -8.96 34.95
CA GLU A 63 2.53 -10.18 34.93
C GLU A 63 1.08 -9.92 35.37
N LYS A 64 0.87 -9.12 36.42
CA LYS A 64 -0.48 -8.71 36.84
C LYS A 64 -1.20 -7.98 35.72
N PHE A 65 -0.54 -7.03 35.07
CA PHE A 65 -1.08 -6.30 33.94
C PHE A 65 -1.48 -7.22 32.79
N ILE A 66 -0.55 -8.06 32.29
CA ILE A 66 -0.80 -8.95 31.16
C ILE A 66 -1.95 -9.92 31.45
N ILE A 67 -1.94 -10.58 32.62
CA ILE A 67 -2.98 -11.56 32.95
C ILE A 67 -4.34 -10.89 33.10
N SER A 68 -4.42 -9.78 33.84
CA SER A 68 -5.69 -9.07 34.07
C SER A 68 -6.24 -8.44 32.78
N TYR A 69 -5.39 -7.83 31.95
CA TYR A 69 -5.80 -7.28 30.65
C TYR A 69 -6.31 -8.36 29.71
N SER A 70 -5.67 -9.53 29.69
CA SER A 70 -6.12 -10.70 28.92
C SER A 70 -7.49 -11.20 29.41
N PHE A 71 -7.74 -11.23 30.73
CA PHE A 71 -9.07 -11.57 31.26
C PHE A 71 -10.16 -10.57 30.84
N VAL A 72 -9.82 -9.28 30.80
CA VAL A 72 -10.74 -8.21 30.43
C VAL A 72 -11.08 -8.22 28.93
N THR A 73 -10.06 -8.36 28.08
CA THR A 73 -10.19 -8.15 26.62
C THR A 73 -10.29 -9.44 25.82
N GLY A 74 -9.74 -10.54 26.33
CA GLY A 74 -9.52 -11.78 25.59
C GLY A 74 -8.22 -11.80 24.78
N ASN A 75 -7.41 -10.73 24.83
CA ASN A 75 -6.15 -10.62 24.10
C ASN A 75 -5.08 -11.54 24.70
N TYR A 76 -4.08 -11.89 23.88
CA TYR A 76 -2.89 -12.71 24.23
C TYR A 76 -3.14 -14.17 24.65
N PHE A 77 -4.39 -14.62 24.80
CA PHE A 77 -4.65 -16.05 24.96
C PHE A 77 -4.24 -16.83 23.70
N SER A 78 -3.41 -17.87 23.88
CA SER A 78 -2.91 -18.72 22.80
C SER A 78 -4.01 -19.50 22.06
N ASN A 79 -5.20 -19.61 22.63
CA ASN A 79 -6.38 -20.21 21.99
C ASN A 79 -7.54 -19.19 21.92
N PRO A 80 -7.97 -18.77 20.70
CA PRO A 80 -9.01 -17.77 20.53
C PRO A 80 -10.38 -18.22 21.08
N ASN A 81 -10.61 -19.52 21.28
CA ASN A 81 -11.84 -20.06 21.88
C ASN A 81 -11.93 -19.83 23.41
N ILE A 82 -10.85 -19.37 24.04
CA ILE A 82 -10.86 -18.99 25.47
C ILE A 82 -11.73 -17.74 25.65
N GLY A 83 -11.78 -16.83 24.68
CA GLY A 83 -12.66 -15.66 24.68
C GLY A 83 -12.53 -14.77 25.94
N GLN A 84 -13.33 -13.71 26.00
CA GLN A 84 -13.43 -12.88 27.21
C GLN A 84 -13.96 -13.70 28.39
N TYR A 85 -13.47 -13.41 29.60
CA TYR A 85 -13.97 -14.04 30.82
C TYR A 85 -15.51 -13.98 30.86
N LYS A 86 -16.17 -15.12 31.17
CA LYS A 86 -17.63 -15.21 31.21
C LYS A 86 -18.18 -14.30 32.31
N GLY A 87 -18.53 -13.08 31.90
CA GLY A 87 -19.03 -12.05 32.77
C GLY A 87 -18.42 -10.71 32.38
N LYS A 88 -18.98 -10.04 31.37
CA LYS A 88 -18.72 -8.62 31.04
C LYS A 88 -19.19 -7.65 32.15
N SER A 89 -19.42 -8.20 33.34
CA SER A 89 -20.08 -7.63 34.52
C SER A 89 -19.94 -8.64 35.67
N GLY A 90 -19.46 -8.20 36.82
CA GLY A 90 -19.31 -9.02 38.03
C GLY A 90 -18.21 -8.49 38.92
N LYS A 91 -18.21 -8.86 40.22
CA LYS A 91 -17.20 -8.37 41.18
C LYS A 91 -15.79 -8.67 40.71
N ARG A 92 -15.52 -9.93 40.32
CA ARG A 92 -14.19 -10.37 39.88
C ARG A 92 -13.72 -9.71 38.58
N PHE A 93 -14.63 -9.47 37.64
CA PHE A 93 -14.31 -8.71 36.43
C PHE A 93 -13.91 -7.27 36.75
N ASN A 94 -14.62 -6.61 37.68
CA ASN A 94 -14.25 -5.28 38.14
C ASN A 94 -12.91 -5.32 38.88
N ASP A 95 -12.62 -6.36 39.67
CA ASP A 95 -11.31 -6.53 40.30
C ASP A 95 -10.19 -6.63 39.24
N PHE A 96 -10.41 -7.33 38.12
CA PHE A 96 -9.44 -7.36 37.02
C PHE A 96 -9.24 -5.99 36.37
N VAL A 97 -10.31 -5.25 36.11
CA VAL A 97 -10.22 -3.87 35.59
C VAL A 97 -9.40 -2.99 36.53
N ASP A 98 -9.59 -3.14 37.84
CA ASP A 98 -8.86 -2.38 38.86
C ASP A 98 -7.36 -2.74 38.86
N ILE A 99 -7.05 -4.03 38.77
CA ILE A 99 -5.66 -4.51 38.66
C ILE A 99 -4.99 -4.00 37.37
N VAL A 100 -5.72 -3.94 36.24
CA VAL A 100 -5.19 -3.37 34.98
C VAL A 100 -4.82 -1.91 35.19
N ILE A 101 -5.72 -1.12 35.80
CA ILE A 101 -5.49 0.30 36.06
C ILE A 101 -4.28 0.51 36.96
N ASP A 102 -4.26 -0.16 38.11
CA ASP A 102 -3.21 0.02 39.12
C ASP A 102 -1.84 -0.41 38.56
N SER A 103 -1.80 -1.58 37.90
CA SER A 103 -0.55 -2.11 37.32
C SER A 103 -0.04 -1.26 36.17
N ALA A 104 -0.93 -0.73 35.31
CA ALA A 104 -0.54 0.16 34.23
C ALA A 104 0.05 1.46 34.77
N ILE A 105 -0.59 2.08 35.77
CA ILE A 105 -0.10 3.31 36.39
C ILE A 105 1.26 3.09 37.05
N GLU A 106 1.43 1.98 37.77
CA GLU A 106 2.68 1.64 38.43
C GLU A 106 3.81 1.38 37.43
N LEU A 107 3.56 0.57 36.39
CA LEU A 107 4.52 0.32 35.31
C LEU A 107 4.91 1.60 34.59
N SER A 108 3.93 2.40 34.18
CA SER A 108 4.19 3.65 33.47
C SER A 108 5.00 4.63 34.30
N SER A 109 4.71 4.73 35.61
CA SER A 109 5.49 5.59 36.52
C SER A 109 6.94 5.09 36.61
N PHE A 110 7.14 3.79 36.79
CA PHE A 110 8.48 3.19 36.83
C PHE A 110 9.28 3.43 35.53
N LEU A 111 8.67 3.24 34.36
CA LEU A 111 9.33 3.44 33.07
C LEU A 111 9.72 4.90 32.84
N ILE A 112 8.87 5.85 33.26
CA ILE A 112 9.13 7.29 33.13
C ILE A 112 10.21 7.74 34.09
N GLU A 113 10.15 7.32 35.37
CA GLU A 113 11.14 7.67 36.39
C GLU A 113 12.56 7.19 36.02
N ASN A 114 12.65 6.05 35.33
CA ASN A 114 13.92 5.50 34.85
C ASN A 114 14.28 5.95 33.43
N ASN A 115 13.45 6.78 32.78
CA ASN A 115 13.71 7.33 31.45
C ASN A 115 13.92 6.27 30.35
N VAL A 116 13.14 5.17 30.39
CA VAL A 116 13.29 4.01 29.47
C VAL A 116 11.98 3.57 28.83
N GLN A 117 12.08 2.89 27.69
CA GLN A 117 10.99 2.12 27.06
C GLN A 117 9.68 2.91 26.81
N TYR A 118 9.77 4.16 26.36
CA TYR A 118 8.60 5.02 26.08
C TYR A 118 7.62 4.43 25.04
N SER A 119 8.11 3.66 24.06
CA SER A 119 7.26 2.97 23.08
C SER A 119 6.43 1.84 23.70
N LEU A 120 7.03 1.05 24.61
CA LEU A 120 6.31 0.05 25.39
C LEU A 120 5.28 0.73 26.31
N ASN A 121 5.69 1.82 26.96
CA ASN A 121 4.85 2.58 27.87
C ASN A 121 3.61 3.13 27.16
N GLN A 122 3.77 3.69 25.96
CA GLN A 122 2.65 4.12 25.13
C GLN A 122 1.65 2.99 24.89
N GLN A 123 2.11 1.78 24.52
CA GLN A 123 1.23 0.62 24.27
C GLN A 123 0.52 0.13 25.54
N ILE A 124 1.19 0.17 26.69
CA ILE A 124 0.56 -0.16 27.99
C ILE A 124 -0.59 0.81 28.27
N LEU A 125 -0.39 2.11 28.02
CA LEU A 125 -1.43 3.12 28.23
C LEU A 125 -2.54 3.05 27.18
N GLU A 126 -2.24 2.72 25.93
CA GLU A 126 -3.26 2.44 24.91
C GLU A 126 -4.17 1.28 25.34
N ALA A 127 -3.57 0.17 25.80
CA ALA A 127 -4.30 -0.97 26.36
C ALA A 127 -5.13 -0.60 27.61
N LEU A 128 -4.61 0.25 28.49
CA LEU A 128 -5.37 0.80 29.62
C LEU A 128 -6.60 1.56 29.14
N LEU A 129 -6.48 2.40 28.11
CA LEU A 129 -7.59 3.21 27.60
C LEU A 129 -8.66 2.39 26.87
N GLU A 130 -8.32 1.21 26.36
CA GLU A 130 -9.27 0.25 25.79
C GLU A 130 -10.06 -0.53 26.85
N THR A 131 -9.59 -0.53 28.10
CA THR A 131 -10.24 -1.22 29.22
C THR A 131 -11.61 -0.57 29.53
N PRO A 132 -12.68 -1.34 29.79
CA PRO A 132 -14.03 -0.80 30.01
C PRO A 132 -14.20 -0.17 31.41
N ILE A 133 -13.55 0.96 31.64
CA ILE A 133 -13.56 1.72 32.90
C ILE A 133 -14.90 2.46 33.05
N LYS A 134 -15.74 2.02 34.00
CA LYS A 134 -17.07 2.62 34.23
C LYS A 134 -17.03 3.83 35.18
N SER A 135 -16.03 3.91 36.05
CA SER A 135 -15.95 4.96 37.07
C SER A 135 -15.39 6.26 36.51
N THR A 136 -16.21 7.32 36.51
CA THR A 136 -15.76 8.66 36.12
C THR A 136 -14.72 9.26 37.07
N GLN A 137 -14.67 8.78 38.32
CA GLN A 137 -13.63 9.15 39.27
C GLN A 137 -12.28 8.55 38.85
N LYS A 138 -12.24 7.25 38.54
CA LYS A 138 -11.00 6.56 38.10
C LYS A 138 -10.44 7.14 36.81
N ILE A 139 -11.32 7.48 35.85
CA ILE A 139 -10.91 8.22 34.65
C ILE A 139 -10.28 9.58 35.01
N GLY A 140 -10.80 10.24 36.05
CA GLY A 140 -10.19 11.47 36.58
C GLY A 140 -8.78 11.24 37.12
N GLU A 141 -8.61 10.22 37.96
CA GLU A 141 -7.32 9.83 38.56
C GLU A 141 -6.27 9.46 37.48
N ILE A 142 -6.67 8.73 36.44
CA ILE A 142 -5.79 8.41 35.29
C ILE A 142 -5.36 9.69 34.56
N ASN A 143 -6.29 10.61 34.30
CA ASN A 143 -5.97 11.88 33.65
C ASN A 143 -5.03 12.75 34.51
N ASP A 144 -5.20 12.73 35.83
CA ASP A 144 -4.31 13.43 36.75
C ASP A 144 -2.89 12.81 36.70
N LYS A 145 -2.77 11.48 36.64
CA LYS A 145 -1.48 10.81 36.40
C LYS A 145 -0.84 11.17 35.06
N PHE A 146 -1.61 11.26 33.99
CA PHE A 146 -1.10 11.67 32.68
C PHE A 146 -0.52 13.08 32.73
N LEU A 147 -1.16 13.99 33.48
CA LEU A 147 -0.64 15.34 33.70
C LEU A 147 0.69 15.34 34.45
N ASP A 148 0.80 14.55 35.52
CA ASP A 148 2.05 14.41 36.29
C ASP A 148 3.19 13.91 35.39
N TRP A 149 2.93 12.90 34.57
CA TRP A 149 3.91 12.34 33.64
C TRP A 149 4.34 13.31 32.53
N ILE A 150 3.41 14.11 32.01
CA ILE A 150 3.75 15.16 31.04
C ILE A 150 4.75 16.16 31.62
N GLU A 151 4.68 16.43 32.92
CA GLU A 151 5.64 17.30 33.60
C GLU A 151 7.01 16.63 33.74
N LEU A 152 7.05 15.35 34.10
CA LEU A 152 8.28 14.59 34.32
C LEU A 152 9.09 14.32 33.05
N VAL A 153 8.45 14.11 31.89
CA VAL A 153 9.17 13.76 30.67
C VAL A 153 9.84 14.99 30.05
N GLU A 154 11.16 15.11 30.20
CA GLU A 154 11.96 16.14 29.56
C GLU A 154 12.54 15.64 28.23
N ILE A 155 12.51 16.52 27.22
CA ILE A 155 13.10 16.28 25.91
C ILE A 155 14.38 17.14 25.83
N GLU A 156 15.50 16.59 26.28
CA GLU A 156 16.83 17.22 26.23
C GLU A 156 17.81 16.46 25.32
N ASP A 157 17.45 15.27 24.87
CA ASP A 157 18.31 14.35 24.11
C ASP A 157 18.53 14.82 22.66
N ALA A 158 19.58 14.32 22.01
CA ALA A 158 19.86 14.67 20.62
C ALA A 158 18.72 14.16 19.72
N MET A 159 18.28 14.98 18.76
CA MET A 159 17.06 14.70 17.97
C MET A 159 17.16 13.45 17.07
N GLU A 160 18.34 12.84 16.95
CA GLU A 160 18.60 11.62 16.19
C GLU A 160 18.57 10.36 17.07
N ASP A 161 18.46 10.51 18.39
CA ASP A 161 18.41 9.39 19.33
C ASP A 161 17.01 8.74 19.32
N GLU A 162 16.96 7.40 19.29
CA GLU A 162 15.70 6.64 19.32
C GLU A 162 14.87 6.95 20.58
N ILE A 163 15.55 7.27 21.69
CA ILE A 163 14.94 7.72 22.95
C ILE A 163 14.23 9.07 22.76
N PHE A 164 14.83 10.01 22.02
CA PHE A 164 14.20 11.30 21.72
C PHE A 164 12.87 11.10 20.98
N ILE A 165 12.87 10.28 19.93
CA ILE A 165 11.68 10.03 19.08
C ILE A 165 10.57 9.37 19.90
N SER A 166 10.93 8.36 20.71
CA SER A 166 9.95 7.65 21.55
C SER A 166 9.37 8.54 22.66
N LYS A 167 10.18 9.40 23.30
CA LYS A 167 9.70 10.44 24.24
C LYS A 167 8.74 11.43 23.58
N TYR A 168 9.09 11.92 22.40
CA TYR A 168 8.27 12.85 21.65
C TYR A 168 6.90 12.22 21.31
N SER A 169 6.91 10.99 20.77
CA SER A 169 5.68 10.24 20.45
C SER A 169 4.81 10.04 21.69
N PHE A 170 5.43 9.62 22.79
CA PHE A 170 4.74 9.40 24.07
C PHE A 170 4.07 10.67 24.59
N LEU A 171 4.77 11.82 24.56
CA LEU A 171 4.19 13.10 24.97
C LEU A 171 3.04 13.54 24.06
N VAL A 172 3.17 13.37 22.75
CA VAL A 172 2.09 13.65 21.80
C VAL A 172 0.86 12.81 22.12
N PHE A 173 1.03 11.53 22.39
CA PHE A 173 -0.03 10.61 22.77
C PHE A 173 -0.79 11.09 24.02
N LEU A 174 -0.07 11.39 25.11
CA LEU A 174 -0.69 11.86 26.37
C LEU A 174 -1.44 13.19 26.17
N LEU A 175 -0.80 14.16 25.51
CA LEU A 175 -1.41 15.47 25.25
C LEU A 175 -2.67 15.34 24.39
N LYS A 176 -2.64 14.49 23.36
CA LYS A 176 -3.80 14.23 22.50
C LYS A 176 -4.97 13.65 23.31
N HIS A 177 -4.69 12.66 24.15
CA HIS A 177 -5.72 12.04 25.00
C HIS A 177 -6.38 13.07 25.92
N LEU A 178 -5.58 13.86 26.64
CA LEU A 178 -6.09 14.88 27.56
C LEU A 178 -6.92 15.95 26.84
N LEU A 179 -6.52 16.34 25.63
CA LEU A 179 -7.30 17.26 24.79
C LEU A 179 -8.62 16.66 24.28
N GLU A 180 -8.70 15.35 24.11
CA GLU A 180 -9.94 14.66 23.70
C GLU A 180 -10.91 14.46 24.86
N SER A 181 -10.40 14.42 26.09
CA SER A 181 -11.21 14.25 27.29
C SER A 181 -12.31 15.31 27.43
N LYS A 182 -13.48 14.90 27.92
CA LYS A 182 -14.63 15.81 28.15
C LYS A 182 -14.35 16.86 29.23
N LYS A 183 -13.46 16.55 30.19
CA LYS A 183 -13.08 17.42 31.31
C LYS A 183 -11.72 18.06 31.00
N PHE A 184 -11.74 19.09 30.16
CA PHE A 184 -10.55 19.87 29.83
C PHE A 184 -10.08 20.72 31.04
N LYS A 185 -9.21 20.14 31.88
CA LYS A 185 -8.60 20.76 33.06
C LYS A 185 -7.15 21.19 32.76
N ASN A 186 -6.57 22.04 33.63
CA ASN A 186 -5.15 22.42 33.62
C ASN A 186 -4.64 22.99 32.28
N LYS A 187 -5.40 23.94 31.72
CA LYS A 187 -5.18 24.50 30.37
C LYS A 187 -3.79 25.13 30.20
N GLU A 188 -3.26 25.80 31.22
CA GLU A 188 -1.96 26.49 31.13
C GLU A 188 -0.79 25.51 31.05
N LYS A 189 -0.81 24.43 31.86
CA LYS A 189 0.23 23.40 31.87
C LYS A 189 0.37 22.70 30.52
N LEU A 190 -0.77 22.30 29.94
CA LEU A 190 -0.82 21.68 28.61
C LEU A 190 -0.30 22.63 27.53
N GLN A 191 -0.62 23.92 27.64
CA GLN A 191 -0.14 24.93 26.69
C GLN A 191 1.38 25.02 26.68
N THR A 192 2.00 25.15 27.85
CA THR A 192 3.46 25.26 27.96
C THR A 192 4.16 24.07 27.32
N LYS A 193 3.66 22.85 27.54
CA LYS A 193 4.26 21.65 26.94
C LYS A 193 4.09 21.62 25.42
N ILE A 194 2.89 21.93 24.92
CA ILE A 194 2.61 22.01 23.47
C ILE A 194 3.48 23.10 22.81
N ASP A 195 3.64 24.26 23.44
CA ASP A 195 4.48 25.35 22.96
C ASP A 195 5.95 24.94 22.92
N ASN A 196 6.43 24.19 23.92
CA ASN A 196 7.79 23.64 23.91
C ASN A 196 7.99 22.62 22.78
N LEU A 197 7.00 21.75 22.52
CA LEU A 197 7.06 20.83 21.37
C LEU A 197 7.16 21.60 20.05
N ILE A 198 6.36 22.66 19.85
CA ILE A 198 6.46 23.49 18.64
C ILE A 198 7.82 24.20 18.54
N LYS A 199 8.35 24.73 19.64
CA LYS A 199 9.68 25.34 19.65
C LYS A 199 10.75 24.36 19.19
N LEU A 200 10.70 23.10 19.65
CA LEU A 200 11.61 22.05 19.18
C LEU A 200 11.48 21.83 17.66
N VAL A 201 10.26 21.83 17.11
CA VAL A 201 10.05 21.75 15.65
C VAL A 201 10.62 22.97 14.93
N SER A 202 10.42 24.17 15.45
CA SER A 202 10.94 25.41 14.86
C SER A 202 12.48 25.48 14.89
N PHE A 203 13.12 24.91 15.91
CA PHE A 203 14.57 24.80 16.02
C PHE A 203 15.16 23.85 14.96
N GLN A 204 14.45 22.77 14.60
CA GLN A 204 14.84 21.91 13.46
C GLN A 204 14.86 22.66 12.13
N LYS A 205 13.90 23.56 11.89
CA LYS A 205 13.87 24.40 10.70
C LYS A 205 15.19 25.19 10.58
N GLN A 206 15.62 25.82 11.67
CA GLN A 206 16.86 26.62 11.71
C GLN A 206 18.16 25.80 11.60
N ILE A 207 18.19 24.56 12.10
CA ILE A 207 19.35 23.67 11.95
C ILE A 207 19.46 23.17 10.51
N LYS A 208 18.34 22.80 9.87
CA LYS A 208 18.31 22.29 8.49
C LYS A 208 18.56 23.38 7.44
N GLU A 209 18.21 24.64 7.71
CA GLU A 209 18.64 25.79 6.88
C GLU A 209 20.18 25.89 6.75
N LYS A 210 20.96 25.25 7.65
CA LYS A 210 22.44 25.31 7.66
C LYS A 210 23.13 24.07 7.06
N LYS A 211 22.40 23.00 6.70
CA LYS A 211 22.96 21.79 6.05
C LYS A 211 22.01 21.33 4.94
N PRO A 212 22.46 21.19 3.67
CA PRO A 212 21.59 20.73 2.60
C PRO A 212 21.01 19.34 2.91
N LEU A 213 19.72 19.15 2.65
CA LEU A 213 19.03 17.87 2.81
C LEU A 213 19.68 16.82 1.89
N SER A 214 20.12 15.69 2.45
CA SER A 214 20.64 14.56 1.67
C SER A 214 19.50 13.66 1.15
N LEU A 215 19.77 12.89 0.10
CA LEU A 215 18.85 11.88 -0.46
C LEU A 215 18.46 10.78 0.56
N GLU A 216 19.32 10.55 1.56
CA GLU A 216 19.26 9.39 2.46
C GLU A 216 18.76 9.70 3.86
N SER A 217 18.33 10.93 4.15
CA SER A 217 17.85 11.28 5.50
C SER A 217 16.54 10.57 5.80
N LYS A 218 16.61 9.34 6.31
CA LYS A 218 15.48 8.51 6.79
C LYS A 218 14.61 9.20 7.85
N ASN A 219 15.09 10.31 8.42
CA ASN A 219 14.47 11.04 9.52
C ASN A 219 13.96 12.43 9.09
N GLU A 220 13.08 12.48 8.09
CA GLU A 220 12.23 13.64 7.85
C GLU A 220 11.04 13.66 8.83
N PHE A 221 11.33 13.77 10.13
CA PHE A 221 10.28 13.98 11.11
C PHE A 221 9.82 15.44 11.05
N ILE A 222 8.83 15.72 10.19
CA ILE A 222 7.96 16.85 10.48
C ILE A 222 7.10 16.40 11.64
N PHE A 223 7.38 16.96 12.80
CA PHE A 223 6.57 16.82 14.01
C PHE A 223 5.25 17.60 13.89
N SER A 224 4.52 17.36 12.81
CA SER A 224 3.25 18.01 12.47
C SER A 224 2.20 17.82 13.56
N GLU A 225 2.34 16.74 14.32
CA GLU A 225 1.56 16.38 15.49
C GLU A 225 1.56 17.49 16.54
N ALA A 226 2.68 18.20 16.76
CA ALA A 226 2.73 19.32 17.70
C ALA A 226 1.83 20.49 17.24
N TYR A 227 1.84 20.81 15.95
CA TYR A 227 0.95 21.82 15.38
C TYR A 227 -0.52 21.39 15.50
N TYR A 228 -0.84 20.14 15.18
CA TYR A 228 -2.20 19.62 15.33
C TYR A 228 -2.69 19.64 16.78
N LEU A 229 -1.82 19.34 17.75
CA LEU A 229 -2.12 19.48 19.17
C LEU A 229 -2.44 20.94 19.53
N LYS A 230 -1.64 21.89 19.05
CA LYS A 230 -1.88 23.32 19.34
C LYS A 230 -3.14 23.86 18.67
N ILE A 231 -3.42 23.47 17.42
CA ILE A 231 -4.68 23.79 16.75
C ILE A 231 -5.86 23.27 17.59
N LYS A 232 -5.81 22.00 18.00
CA LYS A 232 -6.85 21.38 18.82
C LYS A 232 -7.01 22.06 20.19
N TYR A 233 -5.90 22.48 20.79
CA TYR A 233 -5.90 23.28 22.01
C TYR A 233 -6.61 24.64 21.80
N MET A 234 -6.33 25.33 20.70
CA MET A 234 -7.00 26.61 20.37
C MET A 234 -8.49 26.42 20.09
N GLN A 235 -8.89 25.33 19.43
CA GLN A 235 -10.29 24.95 19.23
C GLN A 235 -11.02 24.77 20.57
N LYS A 236 -10.39 24.09 21.55
CA LYS A 236 -10.94 23.93 22.91
C LYS A 236 -11.03 25.25 23.69
N LYS A 237 -10.16 26.22 23.40
CA LYS A 237 -10.26 27.58 23.91
C LYS A 237 -11.24 28.46 23.14
N VAL A 238 -11.81 27.99 22.03
CA VAL A 238 -12.65 28.77 21.12
C VAL A 238 -11.90 30.02 20.61
N ASN A 239 -10.59 29.91 20.41
CA ASN A 239 -9.75 30.99 19.90
C ASN A 239 -9.48 30.77 18.41
N ILE A 240 -10.43 31.20 17.58
CA ILE A 240 -10.41 31.03 16.12
C ILE A 240 -9.22 31.78 15.47
N SER A 241 -8.82 32.92 16.04
CA SER A 241 -7.70 33.70 15.50
C SER A 241 -6.38 32.97 15.66
N GLU A 242 -6.08 32.49 16.87
CA GLU A 242 -4.85 31.73 17.12
C GLU A 242 -4.87 30.36 16.45
N GLU A 243 -6.04 29.72 16.34
CA GLU A 243 -6.19 28.48 15.56
C GLU A 243 -5.73 28.69 14.11
N LYS A 244 -6.18 29.78 13.48
CA LYS A 244 -5.78 30.15 12.12
C LYS A 244 -4.31 30.49 12.01
N ASN A 245 -3.74 31.20 13.00
CA ASN A 245 -2.31 31.53 13.02
C ASN A 245 -1.44 30.27 13.07
N VAL A 246 -1.78 29.31 13.92
CA VAL A 246 -1.03 28.04 14.03
C VAL A 246 -1.21 27.18 12.78
N ALA A 247 -2.40 27.16 12.19
CA ALA A 247 -2.63 26.48 10.92
C ALA A 247 -1.85 27.11 9.76
N LEU A 248 -1.72 28.44 9.74
CA LEU A 248 -0.89 29.18 8.80
C LEU A 248 0.58 28.78 8.94
N GLU A 249 1.12 28.79 10.16
CA GLU A 249 2.52 28.39 10.44
C GLU A 249 2.82 26.94 10.00
N LEU A 250 1.88 26.02 10.23
CA LEU A 250 2.01 24.64 9.75
C LEU A 250 2.03 24.55 8.22
N ALA A 251 1.13 25.28 7.55
CA ALA A 251 1.07 25.29 6.09
C ALA A 251 2.32 25.92 5.47
N GLU A 252 2.81 27.03 6.03
CA GLU A 252 4.06 27.69 5.63
C GLU A 252 5.28 26.77 5.85
N THR A 253 5.26 25.95 6.90
CA THR A 253 6.30 24.94 7.13
C THR A 253 6.31 23.90 6.01
N TYR A 254 5.14 23.45 5.57
CA TYR A 254 5.04 22.55 4.42
C TYR A 254 5.48 23.24 3.12
N GLU A 255 5.10 24.49 2.87
CA GLU A 255 5.59 25.23 1.70
C GLU A 255 7.12 25.37 1.70
N TRP A 256 7.71 25.72 2.84
CA TRP A 256 9.16 25.81 2.98
C TRP A 256 9.85 24.48 2.62
N LEU A 257 9.38 23.36 3.16
CA LEU A 257 9.91 22.03 2.81
C LEU A 257 9.72 21.69 1.33
N GLY A 258 8.55 22.05 0.78
CA GLY A 258 8.28 21.91 -0.64
C GLY A 258 9.31 22.68 -1.49
N ASN A 259 9.62 23.91 -1.11
CA ASN A 259 10.62 24.73 -1.80
C ASN A 259 12.03 24.15 -1.68
N GLU A 260 12.46 23.78 -0.48
CA GLU A 260 13.78 23.17 -0.24
C GLU A 260 13.95 21.91 -1.08
N ARG A 261 12.94 21.03 -1.10
CA ARG A 261 12.97 19.80 -1.92
C ARG A 261 12.97 20.11 -3.42
N SER A 262 12.18 21.10 -3.87
CA SER A 262 12.18 21.51 -5.29
C SER A 262 13.51 22.09 -5.77
N SER A 263 14.39 22.53 -4.85
CA SER A 263 15.73 23.01 -5.20
C SER A 263 16.71 21.88 -5.52
N ILE A 264 16.39 20.64 -5.14
CA ILE A 264 17.20 19.44 -5.38
C ILE A 264 16.68 18.73 -6.62
N GLN A 265 17.44 18.76 -7.71
CA GLN A 265 17.06 18.16 -8.98
C GLN A 265 17.01 16.63 -8.90
N SER A 266 15.81 16.09 -8.66
CA SER A 266 15.50 14.66 -8.59
C SER A 266 14.00 14.45 -8.61
N ASP A 267 13.53 13.47 -9.40
CA ASP A 267 12.10 13.10 -9.50
C ASP A 267 11.47 12.82 -8.13
N ILE A 268 12.22 12.18 -7.22
CA ILE A 268 11.75 11.86 -5.87
C ILE A 268 11.52 13.15 -5.08
N ASN A 269 12.45 14.10 -5.16
CA ASN A 269 12.33 15.39 -4.46
C ASN A 269 11.22 16.27 -5.04
N GLN A 270 11.01 16.20 -6.36
CA GLN A 270 9.90 16.88 -7.02
C GLN A 270 8.54 16.34 -6.54
N ARG A 271 8.39 15.02 -6.47
CA ARG A 271 7.18 14.37 -5.94
C ARG A 271 6.95 14.67 -4.45
N ILE A 272 8.02 14.70 -3.64
CA ILE A 272 7.96 15.10 -2.23
C ILE A 272 7.52 16.57 -2.12
N SER A 273 8.02 17.44 -2.99
CA SER A 273 7.61 18.85 -3.06
C SER A 273 6.12 19.01 -3.34
N ILE A 274 5.59 18.25 -4.33
CA ILE A 274 4.16 18.21 -4.64
C ILE A 274 3.34 17.78 -3.42
N LEU A 275 3.79 16.76 -2.67
CA LEU A 275 3.10 16.29 -1.47
C LEU A 275 3.03 17.38 -0.40
N HIS A 276 4.14 18.07 -0.13
CA HIS A 276 4.18 19.14 0.86
C HIS A 276 3.25 20.30 0.46
N TYR A 277 3.29 20.71 -0.81
CA TYR A 277 2.38 21.75 -1.32
C TYR A 277 0.91 21.32 -1.28
N LYS A 278 0.61 20.04 -1.55
CA LYS A 278 -0.76 19.49 -1.39
C LYS A 278 -1.23 19.60 0.06
N LYS A 279 -0.41 19.22 1.04
CA LYS A 279 -0.72 19.36 2.47
C LYS A 279 -0.93 20.81 2.87
N ALA A 280 -0.09 21.73 2.40
CA ALA A 280 -0.26 23.17 2.64
C ALA A 280 -1.62 23.67 2.10
N VAL A 281 -1.96 23.33 0.85
CA VAL A 281 -3.25 23.67 0.22
C VAL A 281 -4.44 23.10 0.99
N GLU A 282 -4.37 21.85 1.44
CA GLU A 282 -5.42 21.22 2.26
C GLU A 282 -5.65 21.97 3.56
N ILE A 283 -4.57 22.39 4.25
CA ILE A 283 -4.63 23.17 5.48
C ILE A 283 -5.22 24.56 5.22
N TYR A 284 -4.71 25.29 4.22
CA TYR A 284 -5.26 26.61 3.88
C TYR A 284 -6.74 26.56 3.56
N ASN A 285 -7.16 25.55 2.79
CA ASN A 285 -8.56 25.37 2.45
C ASN A 285 -9.41 25.04 3.69
N LYS A 286 -8.95 24.12 4.54
CA LYS A 286 -9.64 23.70 5.76
C LYS A 286 -9.89 24.85 6.74
N TYR A 287 -8.92 25.75 6.91
CA TYR A 287 -9.01 26.85 7.87
C TYR A 287 -9.40 28.20 7.24
N GLY A 288 -9.72 28.21 5.94
CA GLY A 288 -10.22 29.39 5.23
C GLY A 288 -9.17 30.51 5.05
N LEU A 289 -7.90 30.15 4.90
CA LEU A 289 -6.76 31.05 4.71
C LEU A 289 -6.61 31.41 3.21
N LYS A 290 -7.50 32.28 2.73
CA LYS A 290 -7.65 32.57 1.29
C LYS A 290 -6.43 33.26 0.66
N ASP A 291 -5.73 34.10 1.42
CA ASP A 291 -4.61 34.89 0.91
C ASP A 291 -3.45 33.98 0.46
N SER A 292 -3.06 33.00 1.29
CA SER A 292 -2.01 32.03 0.97
C SER A 292 -2.48 30.86 0.10
N LEU A 293 -3.79 30.55 0.08
CA LEU A 293 -4.34 29.44 -0.71
C LEU A 293 -4.06 29.59 -2.20
N SER A 294 -4.21 30.81 -2.73
CA SER A 294 -4.09 31.08 -4.16
C SER A 294 -2.64 30.92 -4.65
N SER A 295 -1.67 31.42 -3.87
CA SER A 295 -0.24 31.26 -4.18
C SER A 295 0.20 29.81 -4.08
N ALA A 296 -0.23 29.09 -3.04
CA ALA A 296 0.11 27.69 -2.84
C ALA A 296 -0.47 26.78 -3.93
N LYS A 297 -1.72 27.04 -4.36
CA LYS A 297 -2.34 26.33 -5.49
C LYS A 297 -1.58 26.58 -6.79
N ARG A 298 -1.26 27.84 -7.10
CA ARG A 298 -0.47 28.16 -8.29
C ARG A 298 0.87 27.42 -8.29
N LYS A 299 1.56 27.41 -7.16
CA LYS A 299 2.85 26.71 -7.02
C LYS A 299 2.70 25.19 -7.13
N LEU A 300 1.64 24.61 -6.56
CA LEU A 300 1.32 23.19 -6.72
C LEU A 300 1.04 22.84 -8.18
N ASP A 301 0.30 23.68 -8.91
CA ASP A 301 0.00 23.48 -10.32
C ASP A 301 1.27 23.60 -11.18
N GLU A 302 2.16 24.55 -10.88
CA GLU A 302 3.49 24.67 -11.51
C GLU A 302 4.34 23.41 -11.29
N LEU A 303 4.38 22.88 -10.07
CA LEU A 303 5.14 21.66 -9.75
C LEU A 303 4.55 20.42 -10.44
N LYS A 304 3.23 20.30 -10.48
CA LYS A 304 2.54 19.23 -11.22
C LYS A 304 2.75 19.33 -12.72
N ALA A 305 2.75 20.54 -13.27
CA ALA A 305 3.02 20.77 -14.69
C ALA A 305 4.45 20.37 -15.05
N LYS A 306 5.44 20.65 -14.17
CA LYS A 306 6.82 20.20 -14.35
C LYS A 306 6.98 18.69 -14.26
N ASP A 307 6.34 18.05 -13.28
CA ASP A 307 6.30 16.58 -13.16
C ASP A 307 5.60 15.98 -14.39
N PHE A 308 4.55 16.62 -14.88
CA PHE A 308 3.92 16.23 -16.14
C PHE A 308 4.86 16.43 -17.34
N GLU A 309 5.56 17.54 -17.50
CA GLU A 309 6.49 17.77 -18.61
C GLU A 309 7.71 16.83 -18.57
N GLU A 310 8.23 16.51 -17.39
CA GLU A 310 9.34 15.55 -17.21
C GLU A 310 8.90 14.10 -17.45
N HIS A 311 7.65 13.74 -17.13
CA HIS A 311 7.10 12.39 -17.30
C HIS A 311 6.26 12.21 -18.57
N SER A 312 5.96 13.31 -19.29
CA SER A 312 5.39 13.34 -20.66
C SER A 312 6.45 13.56 -21.73
N GLN A 313 7.72 13.74 -21.31
CA GLN A 313 8.80 13.21 -22.14
C GLN A 313 8.55 11.70 -22.21
N PRO A 314 8.67 11.07 -23.39
CA PRO A 314 8.61 9.62 -23.46
C PRO A 314 9.53 9.08 -22.38
N ILE A 315 9.12 8.04 -21.64
CA ILE A 315 10.07 7.26 -20.86
C ILE A 315 11.06 6.69 -21.89
N GLY A 316 12.09 7.49 -22.09
CA GLY A 316 12.71 7.67 -23.38
C GLY A 316 14.12 8.05 -23.04
N ARG A 317 14.91 7.00 -22.86
CA ARG A 317 16.36 7.03 -22.67
C ARG A 317 16.83 7.31 -21.23
N ALA A 318 16.27 6.62 -20.24
CA ALA A 318 17.21 5.97 -19.33
C ALA A 318 17.86 4.86 -20.15
N GLY A 319 19.00 5.17 -20.78
CA GLY A 319 19.73 4.18 -21.57
C GLY A 319 19.93 2.97 -20.70
N ILE A 320 19.27 1.85 -21.05
CA ILE A 320 19.69 0.54 -20.57
C ILE A 320 21.17 0.49 -20.93
N GLY A 321 22.05 0.59 -19.93
CA GLY A 321 23.48 0.50 -20.15
C GLY A 321 23.69 -0.75 -20.98
N GLN A 322 24.30 -0.59 -22.17
CA GLN A 322 24.54 -1.71 -23.07
C GLN A 322 25.42 -2.71 -22.31
N SER A 323 24.80 -3.71 -21.69
CA SER A 323 25.54 -4.84 -21.17
C SER A 323 26.05 -5.61 -22.37
N GLU A 324 27.29 -6.12 -22.30
CA GLU A 324 27.84 -6.97 -23.35
C GLU A 324 26.91 -8.15 -23.68
N GLU A 325 26.13 -8.60 -22.69
CA GLU A 325 25.15 -9.68 -22.82
C GLU A 325 23.96 -9.30 -23.71
N LEU A 326 23.38 -8.09 -23.54
CA LEU A 326 22.31 -7.61 -24.42
C LEU A 326 22.78 -7.45 -25.87
N THR A 327 23.99 -6.94 -26.07
CA THR A 327 24.58 -6.81 -27.41
C THR A 327 24.75 -8.17 -28.08
N ARG A 328 25.25 -9.18 -27.35
CA ARG A 328 25.38 -10.56 -27.85
C ARG A 328 24.02 -11.18 -28.18
N LEU A 329 23.01 -10.98 -27.33
CA LEU A 329 21.65 -11.47 -27.59
C LEU A 329 21.05 -10.82 -28.84
N MET A 330 21.23 -9.50 -29.02
CA MET A 330 20.77 -8.79 -30.21
C MET A 330 21.47 -9.27 -31.48
N ASP A 331 22.77 -9.55 -31.45
CA ASP A 331 23.49 -10.04 -32.62
C ASP A 331 23.07 -11.45 -33.02
N ASN A 332 22.89 -12.35 -32.03
CA ASN A 332 22.31 -13.67 -32.28
C ASN A 332 20.88 -13.57 -32.84
N PHE A 333 20.08 -12.64 -32.31
CA PHE A 333 18.70 -12.45 -32.74
C PHE A 333 18.60 -12.00 -34.20
N LYS A 334 19.49 -11.10 -34.67
CA LYS A 334 19.50 -10.64 -36.08
C LYS A 334 19.69 -11.78 -37.07
N CYS A 335 20.45 -12.81 -36.70
CA CYS A 335 20.76 -13.97 -37.55
C CYS A 335 19.59 -14.95 -37.70
N LEU A 336 18.54 -14.84 -36.89
CA LEU A 336 17.37 -15.72 -36.95
C LEU A 336 16.48 -15.39 -38.16
N ASN A 337 15.79 -16.40 -38.70
CA ASN A 337 14.72 -16.15 -39.68
C ASN A 337 13.47 -15.54 -38.98
N ILE A 338 12.53 -15.02 -39.76
CA ILE A 338 11.39 -14.28 -39.19
C ILE A 338 10.52 -15.12 -38.24
N ILE A 339 10.25 -16.39 -38.58
CA ILE A 339 9.48 -17.30 -37.72
C ILE A 339 10.25 -17.55 -36.42
N GLN A 340 11.55 -17.80 -36.50
CA GLN A 340 12.42 -17.96 -35.33
C GLN A 340 12.47 -16.70 -34.46
N LYS A 341 12.49 -15.50 -35.06
CA LYS A 341 12.43 -14.22 -34.35
C LYS A 341 11.11 -14.07 -33.58
N ILE A 342 9.99 -14.40 -34.22
CA ILE A 342 8.65 -14.36 -33.59
C ILE A 342 8.60 -15.35 -32.42
N ILE A 343 9.03 -16.60 -32.63
CA ILE A 343 9.07 -17.63 -31.58
C ILE A 343 9.98 -17.18 -30.44
N TYR A 344 11.15 -16.60 -30.75
CA TYR A 344 12.08 -16.09 -29.76
C TYR A 344 11.42 -15.03 -28.87
N ILE A 345 10.83 -13.98 -29.45
CA ILE A 345 10.15 -12.93 -28.67
C ILE A 345 8.98 -13.50 -27.87
N CYS A 346 8.16 -14.39 -28.44
CA CYS A 346 7.05 -15.01 -27.72
C CYS A 346 7.54 -15.86 -26.53
N THR A 347 8.68 -16.53 -26.68
CA THR A 347 9.31 -17.30 -25.60
C THR A 347 9.82 -16.39 -24.49
N GLN A 348 10.44 -15.26 -24.86
CA GLN A 348 10.91 -14.25 -23.90
C GLN A 348 9.77 -13.42 -23.30
N THR A 349 8.56 -13.46 -23.87
CA THR A 349 7.41 -12.72 -23.36
C THR A 349 7.01 -13.26 -22.01
N THR A 350 7.30 -12.51 -20.95
CA THR A 350 6.92 -12.85 -19.58
C THR A 350 5.40 -12.88 -19.45
N ILE A 351 4.85 -13.93 -18.86
CA ILE A 351 3.45 -13.96 -18.43
C ILE A 351 3.47 -13.44 -16.98
N PHE A 352 3.08 -12.19 -16.78
CA PHE A 352 3.02 -11.65 -15.43
C PHE A 352 1.88 -12.33 -14.67
N THR A 353 2.21 -12.88 -13.51
CA THR A 353 1.21 -13.44 -12.59
C THR A 353 0.90 -12.47 -11.48
N LYS A 354 -0.27 -12.64 -10.86
CA LYS A 354 -0.68 -11.88 -9.68
C LYS A 354 0.38 -11.91 -8.57
N ASP A 355 0.95 -13.08 -8.33
CA ASP A 355 1.98 -13.25 -7.30
C ASP A 355 3.30 -12.59 -7.66
N MET A 356 3.73 -12.64 -8.93
CA MET A 356 4.90 -11.89 -9.38
C MET A 356 4.75 -10.39 -9.13
N ILE A 357 3.58 -9.82 -9.45
CA ILE A 357 3.31 -8.40 -9.22
C ILE A 357 3.31 -8.06 -7.73
N LYS A 358 2.69 -8.89 -6.89
CA LYS A 358 2.74 -8.71 -5.43
C LYS A 358 4.17 -8.74 -4.91
N GLN A 359 4.99 -9.70 -5.35
CA GLN A 359 6.39 -9.81 -4.93
C GLN A 359 7.23 -8.62 -5.42
N ASN A 360 7.00 -8.16 -6.64
CA ASN A 360 7.67 -6.96 -7.17
C ASN A 360 7.29 -5.72 -6.36
N ARG A 361 6.01 -5.58 -5.97
CA ARG A 361 5.56 -4.49 -5.08
C ARG A 361 6.24 -4.57 -3.71
N ILE A 362 6.33 -5.75 -3.10
CA ILE A 362 7.02 -5.92 -1.80
C ILE A 362 8.50 -5.49 -1.91
N LYS A 363 9.21 -5.96 -2.94
CA LYS A 363 10.60 -5.55 -3.19
C LYS A 363 10.73 -4.04 -3.44
N ALA A 364 9.79 -3.45 -4.18
CA ALA A 364 9.77 -2.01 -4.41
C ALA A 364 9.50 -1.22 -3.11
N GLN A 365 8.67 -1.75 -2.20
CA GLN A 365 8.43 -1.20 -0.86
C GLN A 365 9.66 -1.30 0.05
N GLU A 366 10.44 -2.38 -0.04
CA GLU A 366 11.71 -2.54 0.70
C GLU A 366 12.74 -1.47 0.29
N ILE A 367 12.78 -1.14 -1.01
CA ILE A 367 13.64 -0.07 -1.55
C ILE A 367 13.06 1.31 -1.23
N ASN A 368 11.74 1.46 -1.33
CA ASN A 368 11.02 2.70 -1.10
C ASN A 368 9.71 2.47 -0.34
N LEU A 369 9.74 2.73 0.98
CA LEU A 369 8.58 2.57 1.88
C LEU A 369 7.34 3.40 1.48
N PHE A 370 7.48 4.36 0.56
CA PHE A 370 6.38 5.18 0.05
C PHE A 370 5.80 4.72 -1.29
N TYR A 371 6.31 3.64 -1.89
CA TYR A 371 5.90 3.15 -3.22
C TYR A 371 4.36 3.08 -3.38
N ASP A 372 3.65 2.57 -2.37
CA ASP A 372 2.19 2.43 -2.37
C ASP A 372 1.41 3.53 -1.61
N ARG A 373 2.12 4.54 -1.05
CA ARG A 373 1.49 5.64 -0.29
C ARG A 373 1.09 6.83 -1.15
N PHE A 374 1.53 6.88 -2.41
CA PHE A 374 1.17 7.95 -3.34
C PHE A 374 -0.06 7.59 -4.15
N SER A 375 -1.07 8.46 -4.09
CA SER A 375 -2.22 8.39 -4.99
C SER A 375 -1.77 8.73 -6.42
N HIS A 376 -1.63 7.72 -7.28
CA HIS A 376 -1.44 7.87 -8.71
C HIS A 376 -2.79 8.05 -9.37
N SER A 377 -2.96 9.17 -10.07
CA SER A 377 -4.10 9.40 -10.94
C SER A 377 -3.62 9.49 -12.39
N ILE A 378 -4.21 8.72 -13.28
CA ILE A 378 -4.01 8.90 -14.71
C ILE A 378 -5.12 9.79 -15.23
N LEU A 379 -4.74 10.81 -15.99
CA LEU A 379 -5.66 11.74 -16.63
C LEU A 379 -5.75 11.41 -18.13
N ASN A 380 -6.87 11.70 -18.76
CA ASN A 380 -6.97 11.73 -20.22
C ASN A 380 -6.42 13.05 -20.80
N THR A 381 -6.38 13.14 -22.13
CA THR A 381 -5.98 14.34 -22.88
C THR A 381 -6.78 15.60 -22.55
N ASN A 382 -7.99 15.45 -21.99
CA ASN A 382 -8.83 16.54 -21.52
C ASN A 382 -8.61 16.90 -20.04
N GLY A 383 -7.58 16.32 -19.39
CA GLY A 383 -7.25 16.53 -17.99
C GLY A 383 -8.23 15.87 -17.00
N GLN A 384 -9.11 14.97 -17.47
CA GLN A 384 -10.07 14.27 -16.62
C GLN A 384 -9.45 13.00 -16.07
N THR A 385 -9.68 12.73 -14.78
CA THR A 385 -9.21 11.50 -14.13
C THR A 385 -9.89 10.27 -14.72
N ILE A 386 -9.11 9.40 -15.34
CA ILE A 386 -9.56 8.09 -15.86
C ILE A 386 -9.24 6.93 -14.93
N TYR A 387 -8.27 7.12 -14.03
CA TYR A 387 -7.86 6.08 -13.09
C TYR A 387 -7.25 6.70 -11.83
N THR A 388 -7.46 6.07 -10.68
CA THR A 388 -6.86 6.41 -9.37
C THR A 388 -6.55 5.12 -8.61
N ASN A 389 -5.37 5.02 -7.99
CA ASN A 389 -4.94 3.83 -7.26
C ASN A 389 -5.44 3.76 -5.79
N GLU A 390 -6.74 3.95 -5.58
CA GLU A 390 -7.29 4.05 -4.22
C GLU A 390 -7.44 2.68 -3.53
N THR A 391 -7.77 1.64 -4.29
CA THR A 391 -7.93 0.27 -3.77
C THR A 391 -6.68 -0.59 -3.98
N GLU A 392 -6.57 -1.73 -3.27
CA GLU A 392 -5.48 -2.67 -3.49
C GLU A 392 -5.51 -3.32 -4.88
N GLU A 393 -6.71 -3.52 -5.45
CA GLU A 393 -6.85 -3.97 -6.83
C GLU A 393 -6.27 -2.94 -7.81
N ASP A 394 -6.55 -1.65 -7.58
CA ASP A 394 -6.01 -0.60 -8.43
C ASP A 394 -4.47 -0.59 -8.34
N LYS A 395 -3.89 -0.60 -7.12
CA LYS A 395 -2.42 -0.66 -6.96
C LYS A 395 -1.79 -1.87 -7.66
N GLU A 396 -2.46 -3.02 -7.67
CA GLU A 396 -2.03 -4.20 -8.43
C GLU A 396 -2.06 -3.94 -9.95
N SER A 397 -3.14 -3.36 -10.47
CA SER A 397 -3.26 -2.98 -11.88
C SER A 397 -2.21 -1.94 -12.32
N LEU A 398 -1.87 -0.98 -11.45
CA LEU A 398 -0.81 0.00 -11.71
C LEU A 398 0.58 -0.64 -11.72
N ALA A 399 0.90 -1.49 -10.73
CA ALA A 399 2.19 -2.17 -10.69
C ALA A 399 2.38 -3.10 -11.89
N LEU A 400 1.31 -3.73 -12.35
CA LEU A 400 1.31 -4.49 -13.60
C LEU A 400 1.58 -3.57 -14.81
N TYR A 401 0.89 -2.43 -14.88
CA TYR A 401 1.08 -1.44 -15.95
C TYR A 401 2.54 -0.99 -16.06
N ASP A 402 3.19 -0.68 -14.93
CA ASP A 402 4.61 -0.30 -14.88
C ASP A 402 5.52 -1.47 -15.29
N SER A 403 5.22 -2.69 -14.82
CA SER A 403 5.99 -3.90 -15.15
C SER A 403 5.96 -4.20 -16.66
N ILE A 404 4.80 -4.01 -17.29
CA ILE A 404 4.66 -4.15 -18.74
C ILE A 404 5.48 -3.07 -19.47
N GLY A 405 5.45 -1.82 -18.99
CA GLY A 405 6.26 -0.73 -19.55
C GLY A 405 7.76 -1.06 -19.54
N ALA A 406 8.28 -1.50 -18.39
CA ALA A 406 9.68 -1.90 -18.25
C ALA A 406 10.04 -3.09 -19.17
N PHE A 407 9.16 -4.09 -19.26
CA PHE A 407 9.35 -5.23 -20.16
C PHE A 407 9.42 -4.80 -21.63
N ILE A 408 8.50 -3.93 -22.06
CA ILE A 408 8.48 -3.44 -23.44
C ILE A 408 9.74 -2.64 -23.76
N GLN A 409 10.27 -1.84 -22.84
CA GLN A 409 11.54 -1.13 -23.08
C GLN A 409 12.71 -2.08 -23.41
N VAL A 410 12.76 -3.26 -22.79
CA VAL A 410 13.77 -4.28 -23.07
C VAL A 410 13.53 -4.97 -24.41
N ILE A 411 12.27 -5.25 -24.74
CA ILE A 411 11.90 -6.01 -25.94
C ILE A 411 11.80 -5.14 -27.20
N TYR A 412 11.53 -3.86 -27.07
CA TYR A 412 11.29 -2.96 -28.19
C TYR A 412 12.44 -2.93 -29.22
N PRO A 413 13.73 -2.93 -28.84
CA PRO A 413 14.83 -3.03 -29.81
C PRO A 413 14.76 -4.30 -30.68
N PHE A 414 14.31 -5.43 -30.13
CA PHE A 414 14.11 -6.68 -30.89
C PHE A 414 12.93 -6.57 -31.85
N LEU A 415 11.83 -5.94 -31.39
CA LEU A 415 10.68 -5.65 -32.25
C LEU A 415 11.05 -4.71 -33.40
N GLN A 416 11.91 -3.71 -33.18
CA GLN A 416 12.36 -2.80 -34.22
C GLN A 416 13.10 -3.53 -35.35
N VAL A 417 13.90 -4.56 -35.03
CA VAL A 417 14.55 -5.41 -36.04
C VAL A 417 13.51 -6.12 -36.89
N ILE A 418 12.50 -6.73 -36.26
CA ILE A 418 11.38 -7.37 -36.96
C ILE A 418 10.64 -6.36 -37.84
N PHE A 419 10.29 -5.20 -37.31
CA PHE A 419 9.53 -4.17 -38.01
C PHE A 419 10.29 -3.67 -39.24
N TYR A 420 11.58 -3.39 -39.08
CA TYR A 420 12.42 -2.92 -40.16
C TYR A 420 12.54 -3.96 -41.30
N GLU A 421 12.77 -5.22 -40.95
CA GLU A 421 12.92 -6.30 -41.93
C GLU A 421 11.63 -6.59 -42.71
N ASN A 422 10.46 -6.50 -42.06
CA ASN A 422 9.19 -6.83 -42.73
C ASN A 422 8.54 -5.64 -43.43
N ARG A 423 8.90 -4.39 -43.12
CA ARG A 423 8.45 -3.21 -43.87
C ARG A 423 8.79 -3.23 -45.36
N THR A 424 9.82 -3.98 -45.73
CA THR A 424 10.36 -4.04 -47.09
C THR A 424 10.01 -5.32 -47.85
N LYS A 425 9.27 -6.26 -47.21
CA LYS A 425 8.85 -7.49 -47.86
C LYS A 425 7.54 -7.31 -48.62
N GLU A 426 7.46 -7.90 -49.80
CA GLU A 426 6.24 -7.94 -50.62
C GLU A 426 5.24 -8.99 -50.11
N GLU A 427 5.73 -10.06 -49.47
CA GLU A 427 4.93 -11.16 -48.92
C GLU A 427 4.94 -11.16 -47.38
N GLY A 428 3.76 -11.37 -46.78
CA GLY A 428 3.56 -11.47 -45.33
C GLY A 428 4.06 -12.80 -44.75
N VAL A 429 4.03 -12.92 -43.42
CA VAL A 429 4.35 -14.18 -42.73
C VAL A 429 3.07 -14.98 -42.60
N ASP A 430 3.05 -16.22 -43.09
CA ASP A 430 1.88 -17.09 -42.94
C ASP A 430 1.76 -17.62 -41.50
N PHE A 431 0.66 -17.28 -40.82
CA PHE A 431 0.32 -17.80 -39.50
C PHE A 431 -0.73 -18.92 -39.56
N GLY A 432 -1.04 -19.47 -40.74
CA GLY A 432 -2.12 -20.44 -40.97
C GLY A 432 -2.12 -21.61 -39.99
N ASP A 433 -0.97 -22.25 -39.77
CA ASP A 433 -0.83 -23.37 -38.83
C ASP A 433 -1.21 -22.98 -37.39
N LEU A 434 -0.81 -21.79 -36.93
CA LEU A 434 -1.17 -21.27 -35.62
C LEU A 434 -2.65 -20.89 -35.56
N LEU A 435 -3.20 -20.31 -36.63
CA LEU A 435 -4.60 -19.92 -36.70
C LEU A 435 -5.55 -21.11 -36.79
N ASN A 436 -5.08 -22.27 -37.22
CA ASN A 436 -5.86 -23.52 -37.20
C ASN A 436 -6.18 -24.02 -35.79
N THR A 437 -5.57 -23.46 -34.75
CA THR A 437 -5.92 -23.73 -33.36
C THR A 437 -7.22 -23.05 -32.92
N LEU A 438 -7.68 -22.03 -33.67
CA LEU A 438 -8.92 -21.33 -33.38
C LEU A 438 -10.14 -22.22 -33.66
N PRO A 439 -11.26 -22.04 -32.93
CA PRO A 439 -12.52 -22.71 -33.22
C PRO A 439 -12.96 -22.56 -34.68
N SER A 440 -13.56 -23.62 -35.24
CA SER A 440 -14.11 -23.63 -36.60
C SER A 440 -15.14 -22.52 -36.86
N GLU A 441 -15.82 -22.05 -35.82
CA GLU A 441 -16.77 -20.95 -35.84
C GLU A 441 -16.11 -19.58 -36.09
N LEU A 442 -14.78 -19.51 -36.05
CA LEU A 442 -13.95 -18.35 -36.37
C LEU A 442 -13.24 -18.51 -37.71
N GLU A 443 -13.54 -19.54 -38.51
CA GLU A 443 -12.87 -19.80 -39.80
C GLU A 443 -12.90 -18.56 -40.71
N GLU A 444 -14.08 -17.95 -40.85
CA GLU A 444 -14.30 -16.73 -41.64
C GLU A 444 -13.59 -15.50 -41.05
N ARG A 445 -13.04 -15.58 -39.83
CA ARG A 445 -12.35 -14.50 -39.14
C ARG A 445 -10.84 -14.71 -39.06
N LYS A 446 -10.32 -15.87 -39.45
CA LYS A 446 -8.86 -16.14 -39.48
C LYS A 446 -8.10 -15.10 -40.30
N TYR A 447 -8.69 -14.61 -41.40
CA TYR A 447 -8.08 -13.55 -42.20
C TYR A 447 -7.88 -12.24 -41.42
N LEU A 448 -8.75 -11.91 -40.45
CA LEU A 448 -8.60 -10.72 -39.61
C LEU A 448 -7.48 -10.87 -38.60
N PHE A 449 -7.30 -12.07 -38.03
CA PHE A 449 -6.13 -12.38 -37.21
C PHE A 449 -4.85 -12.28 -38.03
N GLN A 450 -4.79 -12.95 -39.19
CA GLN A 450 -3.65 -12.88 -40.11
C GLN A 450 -3.32 -11.43 -40.44
N ARG A 451 -4.31 -10.64 -40.88
CA ARG A 451 -4.12 -9.24 -41.25
C ARG A 451 -3.63 -8.39 -40.08
N SER A 452 -4.10 -8.66 -38.87
CA SER A 452 -3.63 -7.94 -37.69
C SER A 452 -2.16 -8.25 -37.38
N PHE A 453 -1.72 -9.50 -37.58
CA PHE A 453 -0.31 -9.86 -37.41
C PHE A 453 0.58 -9.28 -38.51
N ASP A 454 0.11 -9.22 -39.76
CA ASP A 454 0.83 -8.54 -40.85
C ASP A 454 1.09 -7.06 -40.51
N LEU A 455 0.07 -6.36 -40.01
CA LEU A 455 0.17 -4.96 -39.59
C LEU A 455 1.13 -4.79 -38.40
N PHE A 456 1.07 -5.70 -37.43
CA PHE A 456 2.00 -5.72 -36.31
C PHE A 456 3.45 -5.90 -36.80
N LEU A 457 3.71 -6.85 -37.71
CA LEU A 457 5.05 -7.15 -38.19
C LEU A 457 5.70 -6.01 -38.95
N ILE A 458 4.93 -5.07 -39.52
CA ILE A 458 5.46 -3.85 -40.16
C ILE A 458 5.55 -2.65 -39.19
N GLY A 459 5.19 -2.87 -37.92
CA GLY A 459 5.19 -1.87 -36.86
C GLY A 459 3.95 -0.97 -36.82
N ASP A 460 2.89 -1.29 -37.58
CA ASP A 460 1.58 -0.64 -37.48
C ASP A 460 0.70 -1.36 -36.45
N TYR A 461 1.19 -1.39 -35.22
CA TYR A 461 0.54 -2.12 -34.14
C TYR A 461 -0.77 -1.46 -33.67
N ILE A 462 -0.98 -0.17 -33.93
CA ILE A 462 -2.24 0.51 -33.60
C ILE A 462 -3.35 -0.03 -34.50
N CYS A 463 -3.15 -0.09 -35.82
CA CYS A 463 -4.12 -0.70 -36.72
C CYS A 463 -4.27 -2.20 -36.47
N ALA A 464 -3.18 -2.89 -36.12
CA ALA A 464 -3.24 -4.29 -35.70
C ALA A 464 -4.20 -4.49 -34.52
N LEU A 465 -4.13 -3.64 -33.49
CA LEU A 465 -5.00 -3.73 -32.30
C LEU A 465 -6.48 -3.50 -32.62
N HIS A 466 -6.79 -2.56 -33.52
CA HIS A 466 -8.17 -2.31 -33.95
C HIS A 466 -8.80 -3.52 -34.62
N LEU A 467 -7.99 -4.36 -35.29
CA LEU A 467 -8.44 -5.62 -35.86
C LEU A 467 -8.45 -6.76 -34.84
N LEU A 468 -7.36 -6.89 -34.07
CA LEU A 468 -7.10 -8.05 -33.20
C LEU A 468 -7.99 -8.08 -31.96
N VAL A 469 -8.15 -6.95 -31.26
CA VAL A 469 -8.88 -6.90 -29.98
C VAL A 469 -10.33 -7.42 -30.11
N PRO A 470 -11.12 -6.99 -31.12
CA PRO A 470 -12.45 -7.56 -31.35
C PRO A 470 -12.43 -9.06 -31.69
N GLN A 471 -11.40 -9.54 -32.37
CA GLN A 471 -11.31 -10.97 -32.71
C GLN A 471 -10.98 -11.83 -31.49
N VAL A 472 -10.08 -11.38 -30.61
CA VAL A 472 -9.76 -12.06 -29.35
C VAL A 472 -10.98 -12.08 -28.43
N GLU A 473 -11.73 -10.97 -28.32
CA GLU A 473 -13.00 -10.94 -27.58
C GLU A 473 -13.99 -11.99 -28.11
N ASN A 474 -14.13 -12.11 -29.43
CA ASN A 474 -14.99 -13.11 -30.04
C ASN A 474 -14.46 -14.54 -29.83
N TRP A 475 -13.14 -14.73 -29.87
CA TRP A 475 -12.53 -16.03 -29.59
C TRP A 475 -12.84 -16.52 -28.19
N PHE A 476 -12.63 -15.68 -27.18
CA PHE A 476 -12.96 -16.02 -25.79
C PHE A 476 -14.44 -16.36 -25.63
N ARG A 477 -15.34 -15.59 -26.27
CA ARG A 477 -16.78 -15.89 -26.30
C ARG A 477 -17.09 -17.28 -26.86
N LYS A 478 -16.50 -17.64 -28.01
CA LYS A 478 -16.75 -18.92 -28.65
C LYS A 478 -16.24 -20.09 -27.82
N GLU A 479 -15.07 -19.96 -27.22
CA GLU A 479 -14.51 -20.99 -26.34
C GLU A 479 -15.33 -21.18 -25.06
N THR A 480 -15.72 -20.08 -24.41
CA THR A 480 -16.61 -20.13 -23.24
C THR A 480 -17.92 -20.83 -23.58
N TYR A 481 -18.54 -20.48 -24.72
CA TYR A 481 -19.79 -21.11 -25.16
C TYR A 481 -19.61 -22.62 -25.43
N ARG A 482 -18.54 -23.00 -26.13
CA ARG A 482 -18.22 -24.41 -26.42
C ARG A 482 -18.05 -25.25 -25.15
N LYS A 483 -17.56 -24.65 -24.07
CA LYS A 483 -17.40 -25.26 -22.76
C LYS A 483 -18.66 -25.21 -21.87
N GLY A 484 -19.79 -24.75 -22.40
CA GLY A 484 -21.08 -24.72 -21.70
C GLY A 484 -21.44 -23.39 -21.03
N GLY A 485 -20.57 -22.39 -21.11
CA GLY A 485 -20.78 -21.09 -20.50
C GLY A 485 -21.81 -20.23 -21.25
N GLN A 486 -22.70 -19.58 -20.50
CA GLN A 486 -23.72 -18.71 -21.08
C GLN A 486 -23.16 -17.33 -21.42
N THR A 487 -22.96 -17.04 -22.71
CA THR A 487 -22.39 -15.78 -23.22
C THR A 487 -23.43 -14.72 -23.62
N SER A 488 -24.71 -15.04 -23.46
CA SER A 488 -25.86 -14.16 -23.71
C SER A 488 -26.71 -13.96 -22.44
N ASN A 489 -27.46 -12.86 -22.41
CA ASN A 489 -28.53 -12.64 -21.44
C ASN A 489 -29.87 -12.91 -22.13
N ILE A 490 -30.75 -13.66 -21.44
CA ILE A 490 -32.14 -13.84 -21.86
C ILE A 490 -32.82 -12.46 -21.78
N ALA A 491 -33.26 -11.92 -22.91
CA ALA A 491 -34.01 -10.66 -22.90
C ALA A 491 -35.43 -10.91 -22.35
N LYS A 492 -36.14 -9.84 -21.99
CA LYS A 492 -37.56 -9.90 -21.58
C LYS A 492 -38.50 -10.49 -22.64
N ASP A 493 -38.03 -10.61 -23.88
CA ASP A 493 -38.74 -11.20 -25.00
C ASP A 493 -38.04 -12.52 -25.37
N VAL A 494 -38.78 -13.63 -25.33
CA VAL A 494 -38.26 -15.03 -25.48
C VAL A 494 -37.60 -15.26 -26.84
N SER A 495 -37.80 -14.34 -27.80
CA SER A 495 -37.29 -14.42 -29.16
C SER A 495 -35.93 -13.75 -29.38
N LYS A 496 -35.38 -13.02 -28.39
CA LYS A 496 -34.15 -12.24 -28.56
C LYS A 496 -33.21 -12.42 -27.37
N GLU A 497 -31.94 -12.65 -27.65
CA GLU A 497 -30.89 -12.67 -26.64
C GLU A 497 -29.95 -11.49 -26.88
N SER A 498 -29.56 -10.79 -25.81
CA SER A 498 -28.53 -9.75 -25.88
C SER A 498 -27.19 -10.36 -25.46
N ALA A 499 -26.14 -10.20 -26.27
CA ALA A 499 -24.80 -10.63 -25.89
C ALA A 499 -24.36 -9.99 -24.57
N LYS A 500 -23.75 -10.75 -23.66
CA LYS A 500 -23.11 -10.19 -22.46
C LYS A 500 -21.99 -9.24 -22.87
N THR A 501 -21.71 -8.20 -22.09
CA THR A 501 -20.46 -7.44 -22.23
C THR A 501 -19.27 -8.35 -21.92
N LEU A 502 -18.04 -7.95 -22.32
CA LEU A 502 -16.86 -8.80 -22.12
C LEU A 502 -16.54 -9.02 -20.63
N THR A 503 -16.82 -8.03 -19.77
CA THR A 503 -16.57 -8.10 -18.33
C THR A 503 -17.23 -9.33 -17.67
N PRO A 504 -18.56 -9.58 -17.80
CA PRO A 504 -19.20 -10.81 -17.33
C PRO A 504 -18.62 -12.12 -17.86
N ILE A 505 -17.90 -12.11 -18.98
CA ILE A 505 -17.32 -13.34 -19.55
C ILE A 505 -16.03 -13.72 -18.80
N PHE A 506 -15.25 -12.73 -18.36
CA PHE A 506 -14.10 -12.97 -17.49
C PHE A 506 -14.50 -13.48 -16.09
N GLU A 507 -15.79 -13.43 -15.72
CA GLU A 507 -16.30 -13.99 -14.47
C GLU A 507 -16.73 -15.47 -14.60
N LEU A 508 -16.76 -16.01 -15.82
CA LEU A 508 -17.18 -17.39 -16.09
C LEU A 508 -16.02 -18.37 -15.89
N GLU A 509 -16.24 -19.43 -15.10
CA GLU A 509 -15.26 -20.49 -14.83
C GLU A 509 -14.80 -21.19 -16.12
N GLU A 510 -15.65 -21.29 -17.13
CA GLU A 510 -15.32 -21.91 -18.41
C GLU A 510 -14.22 -21.16 -19.15
N LEU A 511 -14.20 -19.82 -19.09
CA LEU A 511 -13.11 -19.03 -19.68
C LEU A 511 -11.82 -19.22 -18.89
N MET A 512 -11.89 -19.21 -17.55
CA MET A 512 -10.74 -19.48 -16.69
C MET A 512 -10.15 -20.86 -16.96
N ASN A 513 -10.97 -21.89 -17.12
CA ASN A 513 -10.55 -23.25 -17.44
C ASN A 513 -9.97 -23.39 -18.85
N PHE A 514 -10.33 -22.51 -19.79
CA PHE A 514 -9.73 -22.49 -21.12
C PHE A 514 -8.35 -21.80 -21.12
N LEU A 515 -8.26 -20.64 -20.49
CA LEU A 515 -7.04 -19.83 -20.48
C LEU A 515 -6.00 -20.36 -19.49
N GLY A 516 -6.43 -20.96 -18.38
CA GLY A 516 -5.62 -21.14 -17.19
C GLY A 516 -5.56 -19.85 -16.37
N GLU A 517 -5.21 -19.98 -15.09
CA GLU A 517 -5.27 -18.88 -14.11
C GLU A 517 -4.42 -17.66 -14.52
N GLU A 518 -3.19 -17.90 -14.99
CA GLU A 518 -2.26 -16.82 -15.34
C GLU A 518 -2.73 -16.00 -16.55
N TYR A 519 -3.10 -16.67 -17.64
CA TYR A 519 -3.63 -16.01 -18.84
C TYR A 519 -4.98 -15.34 -18.57
N HIS A 520 -5.86 -15.98 -17.80
CA HIS A 520 -7.15 -15.40 -17.43
C HIS A 520 -6.96 -14.08 -16.68
N TRP A 521 -6.11 -14.06 -15.66
CA TRP A 521 -5.83 -12.87 -14.87
C TRP A 521 -5.24 -11.75 -15.74
N ILE A 522 -4.18 -12.03 -16.52
CA ILE A 522 -3.50 -10.98 -17.30
C ILE A 522 -4.39 -10.41 -18.43
N PHE A 523 -5.17 -11.25 -19.11
CA PHE A 523 -6.10 -10.77 -20.15
C PHE A 523 -7.23 -9.93 -19.54
N ASN A 524 -7.74 -10.31 -18.37
CA ASN A 524 -8.75 -9.51 -17.66
C ASN A 524 -8.20 -8.13 -17.30
N GLN A 525 -6.98 -8.07 -16.76
CA GLN A 525 -6.30 -6.81 -16.42
C GLN A 525 -6.11 -5.92 -17.65
N ILE A 526 -5.61 -6.45 -18.76
CA ILE A 526 -5.30 -5.65 -19.96
C ILE A 526 -6.57 -5.22 -20.70
N MET A 527 -7.53 -6.12 -20.89
CA MET A 527 -8.68 -5.88 -21.76
C MET A 527 -9.80 -5.10 -21.08
N VAL A 528 -9.95 -5.22 -19.75
CA VAL A 528 -11.15 -4.76 -19.03
C VAL A 528 -10.84 -3.73 -17.95
N ARG A 529 -9.75 -3.89 -17.20
CA ARG A 529 -9.46 -3.05 -16.02
C ARG A 529 -8.64 -1.82 -16.39
N GLU A 530 -8.91 -0.70 -15.74
CA GLU A 530 -8.01 0.46 -15.76
C GLU A 530 -6.72 0.15 -14.97
N PRO A 531 -5.56 0.71 -15.32
CA PRO A 531 -5.35 1.81 -16.27
C PRO A 531 -5.21 1.39 -17.73
N MET A 532 -5.25 0.09 -18.05
CA MET A 532 -4.99 -0.40 -19.42
C MET A 532 -6.25 -0.32 -20.28
N ASN A 533 -7.32 -0.98 -19.84
CA ASN A 533 -8.65 -1.03 -20.44
C ASN A 533 -8.64 -0.94 -21.96
N LEU A 534 -7.88 -1.85 -22.58
CA LEU A 534 -7.55 -1.78 -24.00
C LEU A 534 -8.80 -1.77 -24.89
N ARG A 535 -9.86 -2.48 -24.48
CA ARG A 535 -11.15 -2.52 -25.18
C ARG A 535 -11.77 -1.13 -25.30
N ASN A 536 -11.85 -0.39 -24.19
CA ASN A 536 -12.43 0.95 -24.21
C ASN A 536 -11.52 1.93 -24.95
N LYS A 537 -10.21 1.84 -24.80
CA LYS A 537 -9.27 2.76 -25.47
C LYS A 537 -9.32 2.63 -26.99
N ILE A 538 -9.39 1.40 -27.51
CA ILE A 538 -9.55 1.14 -28.95
C ILE A 538 -10.91 1.62 -29.45
N ALA A 539 -11.99 1.40 -28.69
CA ALA A 539 -13.34 1.83 -29.10
C ALA A 539 -13.54 3.36 -29.12
N HIS A 540 -12.86 4.08 -28.22
CA HIS A 540 -12.99 5.52 -28.07
C HIS A 540 -11.88 6.34 -28.76
N GLY A 541 -10.94 5.67 -29.45
CA GLY A 541 -9.84 6.33 -30.16
C GLY A 541 -8.86 7.07 -29.23
N LEU A 542 -8.75 6.63 -27.98
CA LEU A 542 -7.88 7.24 -26.97
C LEU A 542 -6.42 6.86 -27.22
N GLU A 543 -5.51 7.77 -26.87
CA GLU A 543 -4.06 7.62 -27.00
C GLU A 543 -3.57 6.33 -26.32
N LEU A 544 -3.00 5.42 -27.11
CA LEU A 544 -2.22 4.30 -26.60
C LEU A 544 -0.89 4.89 -26.11
N ASN A 545 -0.86 5.34 -24.85
CA ASN A 545 0.32 5.94 -24.21
C ASN A 545 1.58 5.06 -24.29
N ASP A 546 2.74 5.69 -24.07
CA ASP A 546 4.14 5.22 -24.18
C ASP A 546 4.54 3.94 -23.39
N ASN A 547 3.62 3.30 -22.66
CA ASN A 547 3.91 2.13 -21.81
C ASN A 547 3.72 0.78 -22.51
N GLY A 548 3.43 0.76 -23.82
CA GLY A 548 3.59 -0.44 -24.64
C GLY A 548 2.63 -1.61 -24.38
N PHE A 549 1.62 -1.47 -23.52
CA PHE A 549 0.68 -2.54 -23.17
C PHE A 549 -0.11 -3.10 -24.36
N GLY A 550 -0.33 -2.30 -25.40
CA GLY A 550 -0.90 -2.77 -26.67
C GLY A 550 0.03 -3.73 -27.43
N LEU A 551 1.34 -3.44 -27.47
CA LEU A 551 2.34 -4.35 -28.03
C LEU A 551 2.41 -5.64 -27.21
N TYR A 552 2.41 -5.50 -25.88
CA TYR A 552 2.40 -6.64 -24.97
C TYR A 552 1.18 -7.54 -25.19
N PHE A 553 0.00 -6.97 -25.39
CA PHE A 553 -1.22 -7.71 -25.71
C PHE A 553 -1.06 -8.56 -26.98
N ILE A 554 -0.52 -8.01 -28.07
CA ILE A 554 -0.30 -8.76 -29.32
C ILE A 554 0.65 -9.94 -29.06
N LEU A 555 1.75 -9.70 -28.33
CA LEU A 555 2.72 -10.75 -27.97
C LEU A 555 2.09 -11.86 -27.11
N LEU A 556 1.23 -11.51 -26.16
CA LEU A 556 0.49 -12.47 -25.35
C LEU A 556 -0.46 -13.32 -26.21
N VAL A 557 -1.15 -12.72 -27.18
CA VAL A 557 -2.05 -13.46 -28.07
C VAL A 557 -1.26 -14.45 -28.94
N LEU A 558 -0.15 -14.02 -29.53
CA LEU A 558 0.74 -14.89 -30.29
C LEU A 558 1.28 -16.04 -29.43
N LYS A 559 1.70 -15.74 -28.19
CA LYS A 559 2.17 -16.76 -27.25
C LYS A 559 1.07 -17.75 -26.90
N LEU A 560 -0.15 -17.29 -26.64
CA LEU A 560 -1.30 -18.15 -26.35
C LEU A 560 -1.61 -19.10 -27.52
N LEU A 561 -1.61 -18.59 -28.77
CA LEU A 561 -1.80 -19.42 -29.96
C LEU A 561 -0.73 -20.52 -30.08
N ILE A 562 0.54 -20.18 -29.83
CA ILE A 562 1.65 -21.15 -29.84
C ILE A 562 1.46 -22.23 -28.76
N VAL A 563 1.05 -21.84 -27.56
CA VAL A 563 0.80 -22.79 -26.45
C VAL A 563 -0.36 -23.72 -26.80
N LYS A 564 -1.48 -23.17 -27.30
CA LYS A 564 -2.65 -23.96 -27.68
C LYS A 564 -2.40 -24.88 -28.87
N SER A 565 -1.53 -24.48 -29.80
CA SER A 565 -1.08 -25.37 -30.89
C SER A 565 -0.41 -26.62 -30.36
N LYS A 566 0.47 -26.48 -29.36
CA LYS A 566 1.20 -27.60 -28.77
C LYS A 566 0.30 -28.52 -27.93
N GLU A 567 -0.67 -27.96 -27.22
CA GLU A 567 -1.66 -28.74 -26.46
C GLU A 567 -2.46 -29.66 -27.41
N ASN A 568 -2.96 -29.12 -28.53
CA ASN A 568 -3.73 -29.89 -29.52
C ASN A 568 -2.90 -31.00 -30.19
N GLU A 569 -1.61 -30.78 -30.42
CA GLU A 569 -0.69 -31.81 -30.93
C GLU A 569 -0.49 -32.94 -29.91
N SER A 570 -0.46 -32.64 -28.61
CA SER A 570 -0.29 -33.63 -27.55
C SER A 570 -1.54 -34.47 -27.23
N GLU A 571 -2.74 -33.96 -27.53
CA GLU A 571 -4.01 -34.72 -27.39
C GLU A 571 -4.32 -35.62 -28.60
N SER A 572 -3.58 -35.45 -29.71
CA SER A 572 -3.76 -36.22 -30.96
C SER A 572 -2.90 -37.49 -31.07
N TYR A 573 -2.16 -37.84 -30.01
CA TYR A 573 -1.39 -39.07 -29.83
C TYR A 573 -1.91 -39.87 -28.63
#